data_AF-A0A0A2G9U1-F1
#
_entry.id   AF-A0A0A2G9U1-F1
#
_cell.length_a   1.000
_cell.length_b   1.000
_cell.length_c   1.000
_cell.angle_alpha   90.00
_cell.angle_beta   90.00
_cell.angle_gamma   90.00
#
_symmetry.space_group_name_H-M   'P 1'
#
loop_
_entity.id
_entity.type
_entity.pdbx_description
1 polymer ?
#
loop_
_entity_poly.entity_id
_entity_poly.type
_entity_poly.pdbx_seq_one_letter_code
_entity_poly.pdbx_strand_id
1 'polypeptide(L)'
;MTLKRFSLSPFLSKQGASQEPPKSTNERAISPLISGKELSASKAGGYALPSASSSAGRWAGLSATLLGVLMLLLGASGCQSHPQRSFEIKGQVLDGADTTLYLTEVLETLRIVDSVRTDSKGYFSLIYPIQRDSILYRLGRGKQGVVFRADSAQQIRLSFRLAQPAGSCHIEGGASNQALMRIQQATQKVEDSIERITELCRRGEMTLAEGNEQIGKLVEAHKQRLSEQYVYPNPSSLEAYFVLLQNLNGGQELYPIDFFAPATIDLHSFGSVASAYEVFKPEHPYTKGLKNKALQLIKIDKQRKGVPYEALLEQAEERAFPALTLIDNQGEEQSLEQVANAHPRVLIAFVSFAMEGMPNFIAELNQLYVHQSAPRTEVYMVSYDRDIDQWMQATRRLPWLNVYDVQQSSVIPFNVTQLPQVYLLQQGTMRRIANLKEAFR
;
A
#
# COMPACT_ATOMS: atom_id res chain seq x y z
N MET A 1 -14.89 -36.62 11.49
CA MET A 1 -16.00 -36.14 12.34
C MET A 1 -16.57 -34.88 11.71
N THR A 2 -17.89 -34.85 11.57
CA THR A 2 -18.68 -33.99 10.68
C THR A 2 -18.69 -32.52 11.13
N LEU A 3 -18.26 -31.60 10.27
CA LEU A 3 -18.35 -30.15 10.48
C LEU A 3 -19.80 -29.67 10.30
N LYS A 4 -20.42 -29.17 11.37
CA LYS A 4 -21.71 -28.48 11.33
C LYS A 4 -21.57 -27.09 10.73
N ARG A 5 -22.36 -26.80 9.70
CA ARG A 5 -22.58 -25.46 9.11
C ARG A 5 -23.24 -24.54 10.15
N PHE A 6 -22.68 -23.34 10.36
CA PHE A 6 -23.40 -22.25 11.01
C PHE A 6 -24.32 -21.57 9.99
N SER A 7 -25.61 -21.55 10.32
CA SER A 7 -26.70 -20.89 9.58
C SER A 7 -26.89 -19.49 10.16
N LEU A 8 -26.89 -18.47 9.30
CA LEU A 8 -27.36 -17.12 9.63
C LEU A 8 -28.80 -16.99 9.14
N SER A 9 -29.73 -16.78 10.07
CA SER A 9 -31.11 -16.38 9.77
C SER A 9 -31.39 -14.98 10.36
N PRO A 10 -32.26 -14.17 9.74
CA PRO A 10 -32.30 -12.73 9.94
C PRO A 10 -33.35 -12.31 10.97
N PHE A 11 -33.04 -11.27 11.76
CA PHE A 11 -34.00 -10.59 12.61
C PHE A 11 -34.64 -9.42 11.84
N LEU A 12 -35.92 -9.55 11.51
CA LEU A 12 -36.81 -8.45 11.14
C LEU A 12 -38.20 -8.71 11.72
N SER A 13 -38.92 -7.61 12.01
CA SER A 13 -40.31 -7.47 12.50
C SER A 13 -40.43 -7.25 14.02
N LYS A 14 -41.10 -6.22 14.57
CA LYS A 14 -42.03 -5.19 14.05
C LYS A 14 -42.34 -4.17 15.16
N GLN A 15 -42.64 -2.93 14.75
CA GLN A 15 -43.76 -2.02 15.14
C GLN A 15 -43.30 -0.59 14.76
N GLY A 16 -43.82 0.12 13.75
CA GLY A 16 -45.21 0.55 13.48
C GLY A 16 -45.41 1.94 14.13
N ALA A 17 -45.83 3.05 13.50
CA ALA A 17 -46.63 3.27 12.30
C ALA A 17 -46.59 4.76 11.84
N SER A 18 -47.13 4.99 10.63
CA SER A 18 -47.78 6.22 10.12
C SER A 18 -46.95 7.46 9.76
N GLN A 19 -46.80 7.72 8.45
CA GLN A 19 -47.55 8.79 7.74
C GLN A 19 -47.34 8.71 6.21
N GLU A 20 -48.44 8.86 5.46
CA GLU A 20 -48.54 8.89 4.00
C GLU A 20 -47.89 10.12 3.36
N PRO A 21 -47.47 10.06 2.07
CA PRO A 21 -47.11 11.24 1.29
C PRO A 21 -48.30 11.75 0.45
N PRO A 22 -48.49 13.07 0.27
CA PRO A 22 -49.50 13.56 -0.65
C PRO A 22 -49.02 13.54 -2.13
N LYS A 23 -49.97 13.25 -3.03
CA LYS A 23 -49.87 13.34 -4.49
C LYS A 23 -50.54 14.62 -5.04
N SER A 24 -50.00 15.07 -6.17
CA SER A 24 -50.53 16.01 -7.20
C SER A 24 -50.72 17.47 -6.75
N THR A 25 -50.53 18.51 -7.57
CA THR A 25 -50.89 18.71 -8.99
C THR A 25 -50.17 19.97 -9.50
N ASN A 26 -49.70 20.05 -10.76
CA ASN A 26 -50.35 20.84 -11.82
C ASN A 26 -49.57 20.85 -13.15
N GLU A 27 -50.34 20.69 -14.22
CA GLU A 27 -49.99 20.78 -15.64
C GLU A 27 -49.87 22.23 -16.14
N ARG A 28 -49.07 22.43 -17.19
CA ARG A 28 -49.42 23.06 -18.50
C ARG A 28 -48.11 23.33 -19.27
N ALA A 29 -47.79 22.53 -20.28
CA ALA A 29 -48.21 22.63 -21.68
C ALA A 29 -47.30 23.57 -22.50
N ILE A 30 -46.65 23.02 -23.54
CA ILE A 30 -46.86 23.34 -24.97
C ILE A 30 -45.82 22.55 -25.80
N SER A 31 -46.31 21.60 -26.59
CA SER A 31 -45.80 21.19 -27.92
C SER A 31 -46.86 21.66 -28.95
N PRO A 32 -46.74 21.55 -30.30
CA PRO A 32 -45.81 20.70 -31.09
C PRO A 32 -45.32 21.33 -32.42
N LEU A 33 -44.53 20.59 -33.22
CA LEU A 33 -44.60 20.42 -34.69
C LEU A 33 -43.36 19.62 -35.17
N ILE A 34 -43.45 18.30 -35.44
CA ILE A 34 -43.85 17.58 -36.67
C ILE A 34 -42.75 17.45 -37.75
N SER A 35 -42.66 16.21 -38.25
CA SER A 35 -42.05 15.68 -39.49
C SER A 35 -40.59 15.20 -39.37
N GLY A 36 -40.22 13.95 -39.63
CA GLY A 36 -40.86 12.89 -40.41
C GLY A 36 -40.00 12.57 -41.63
N LYS A 37 -39.29 11.43 -41.61
CA LYS A 37 -39.02 10.58 -42.80
C LYS A 37 -38.28 9.29 -42.41
N GLU A 38 -39.01 8.18 -42.56
CA GLU A 38 -38.47 6.85 -42.80
C GLU A 38 -37.81 6.73 -44.19
N LEU A 39 -37.03 5.65 -44.34
CA LEU A 39 -36.94 4.70 -45.47
C LEU A 39 -35.51 4.42 -45.93
N SER A 40 -34.97 3.25 -45.62
CA SER A 40 -35.13 2.05 -46.47
C SER A 40 -33.96 1.08 -46.28
N ALA A 41 -34.32 -0.18 -46.05
CA ALA A 41 -33.45 -1.33 -46.13
C ALA A 41 -33.27 -1.75 -47.61
N SER A 42 -32.06 -2.12 -48.00
CA SER A 42 -31.75 -2.71 -49.30
C SER A 42 -30.87 -3.95 -49.14
N LYS A 43 -31.48 -5.10 -49.45
CA LYS A 43 -30.94 -6.32 -50.07
C LYS A 43 -29.42 -6.48 -50.15
N ALA A 44 -28.90 -7.51 -49.47
CA ALA A 44 -27.65 -8.17 -49.83
C ALA A 44 -27.99 -9.46 -50.61
N GLY A 45 -27.67 -9.46 -51.90
CA GLY A 45 -27.71 -10.64 -52.77
C GLY A 45 -26.39 -11.41 -52.66
N GLY A 46 -26.50 -12.74 -52.61
CA GLY A 46 -25.36 -13.65 -52.59
C GLY A 46 -24.66 -13.73 -53.95
N TYR A 47 -23.36 -14.00 -53.91
CA TYR A 47 -22.62 -14.56 -55.04
C TYR A 47 -21.71 -15.68 -54.54
N ALA A 48 -21.88 -16.82 -55.19
CA ALA A 48 -21.15 -18.06 -55.00
C ALA A 48 -19.73 -17.98 -55.59
N LEU A 49 -18.83 -18.72 -54.95
CA LEU A 49 -17.49 -19.05 -55.43
C LEU A 49 -17.58 -19.93 -56.70
N PRO A 50 -16.71 -19.73 -57.71
CA PRO A 50 -16.39 -20.78 -58.65
C PRO A 50 -15.12 -21.53 -58.24
N SER A 51 -15.24 -22.83 -58.41
CA SER A 51 -14.29 -23.92 -58.25
C SER A 51 -13.00 -23.78 -59.06
N ALA A 52 -11.94 -24.34 -58.50
CA ALA A 52 -10.68 -24.64 -59.13
C ALA A 52 -10.85 -25.52 -60.39
N SER A 53 -10.10 -25.20 -61.45
CA SER A 53 -9.74 -26.14 -62.49
C SER A 53 -8.27 -26.02 -62.84
N SER A 54 -7.68 -27.20 -62.96
CA SER A 54 -6.29 -27.53 -63.22
C SER A 54 -5.79 -27.05 -64.58
N SER A 55 -4.57 -26.52 -64.64
CA SER A 55 -3.73 -26.64 -65.83
C SER A 55 -2.32 -27.06 -65.44
N ALA A 56 -1.99 -28.29 -65.81
CA ALA A 56 -0.64 -28.81 -65.79
C ALA A 56 0.12 -28.24 -67.00
N GLY A 57 1.23 -27.54 -66.73
CA GLY A 57 2.10 -26.94 -67.74
C GLY A 57 3.55 -27.26 -67.42
N ARG A 58 4.06 -28.28 -68.10
CA ARG A 58 5.42 -28.84 -68.07
C ARG A 58 6.51 -27.77 -68.24
N TRP A 59 7.47 -27.72 -67.31
CA TRP A 59 8.88 -27.44 -67.62
C TRP A 59 9.74 -28.42 -66.83
N ALA A 60 10.42 -29.29 -67.57
CA ALA A 60 11.41 -30.23 -67.07
C ALA A 60 12.78 -29.55 -67.07
N GLY A 61 13.59 -29.88 -66.06
CA GLY A 61 15.03 -29.81 -66.13
C GLY A 61 15.64 -28.58 -65.45
N LEU A 62 16.10 -28.76 -64.22
CA LEU A 62 17.52 -28.62 -63.84
C LEU A 62 17.68 -28.92 -62.32
N SER A 63 18.58 -29.86 -62.03
CA SER A 63 19.24 -30.11 -60.73
C SER A 63 18.43 -30.66 -59.54
N ALA A 64 18.11 -31.96 -59.59
CA ALA A 64 17.61 -32.74 -58.45
C ALA A 64 18.66 -33.07 -57.37
N THR A 65 19.84 -32.44 -57.39
CA THR A 65 20.93 -32.69 -56.43
C THR A 65 21.15 -31.57 -55.42
N LEU A 66 20.42 -30.44 -55.52
CA LEU A 66 20.47 -29.37 -54.50
C LEU A 66 19.30 -29.41 -53.49
N LEU A 67 18.21 -30.13 -53.80
CA LEU A 67 17.03 -30.21 -52.92
C LEU A 67 17.19 -31.21 -51.77
N GLY A 68 18.10 -32.19 -51.89
CA GLY A 68 18.34 -33.20 -50.85
C GLY A 68 19.15 -32.72 -49.65
N VAL A 69 19.94 -31.65 -49.81
CA VAL A 69 20.74 -31.04 -48.72
C VAL A 69 19.97 -29.92 -48.02
N LEU A 70 18.97 -29.30 -48.67
CA LEU A 70 18.12 -28.30 -48.05
C LEU A 70 16.99 -28.91 -47.21
N MET A 71 16.59 -30.17 -47.47
CA MET A 71 15.55 -30.86 -46.69
C MET A 71 16.07 -31.68 -45.50
N LEU A 72 17.39 -31.71 -45.27
CA LEU A 72 18.01 -32.33 -44.09
C LEU A 72 18.41 -31.31 -43.00
N LEU A 73 18.17 -30.01 -43.23
CA LEU A 73 18.46 -28.91 -42.30
C LEU A 73 17.21 -28.33 -41.61
N LEU A 74 16.01 -28.88 -41.86
CA LEU A 74 14.77 -28.47 -41.15
C LEU A 74 14.39 -29.38 -39.97
N GLY A 75 15.30 -30.24 -39.50
CA GLY A 75 15.05 -31.23 -38.44
C GLY A 75 15.38 -30.80 -37.01
N ALA A 76 15.58 -29.51 -36.72
CA ALA A 76 15.91 -29.04 -35.37
C ALA A 76 15.21 -27.72 -35.03
N SER A 77 13.88 -27.76 -34.84
CA SER A 77 13.13 -26.71 -34.15
C SER A 77 11.93 -27.35 -33.46
N GLY A 78 12.24 -28.18 -32.47
CA GLY A 78 11.27 -28.88 -31.63
C GLY A 78 11.56 -28.71 -30.14
N CYS A 79 12.24 -27.64 -29.73
CA CYS A 79 12.03 -27.15 -28.37
C CYS A 79 10.69 -26.43 -28.42
N GLN A 80 9.65 -27.04 -27.83
CA GLN A 80 8.49 -26.29 -27.35
C GLN A 80 8.99 -25.29 -26.29
N SER A 81 9.59 -24.19 -26.72
CA SER A 81 9.71 -23.00 -25.91
C SER A 81 8.27 -22.53 -25.71
N HIS A 82 7.69 -22.87 -24.55
CA HIS A 82 6.52 -22.17 -24.06
C HIS A 82 6.75 -20.68 -24.31
N PRO A 83 5.87 -19.96 -25.03
CA PRO A 83 6.07 -18.55 -25.29
C PRO A 83 6.27 -17.86 -23.94
N GLN A 84 7.46 -17.28 -23.77
CA GLN A 84 7.82 -16.61 -22.54
C GLN A 84 6.82 -15.47 -22.34
N ARG A 85 6.01 -15.56 -21.28
CA ARG A 85 4.99 -14.55 -20.97
C ARG A 85 5.69 -13.21 -20.83
N SER A 86 5.22 -12.18 -21.53
CA SER A 86 5.80 -10.83 -21.47
C SER A 86 4.72 -9.77 -21.65
N PHE A 87 5.00 -8.56 -21.20
CA PHE A 87 4.20 -7.37 -21.52
C PHE A 87 5.09 -6.25 -22.03
N GLU A 88 4.50 -5.32 -22.77
CA GLU A 88 5.15 -4.10 -23.23
C GLU A 88 4.52 -2.90 -22.52
N ILE A 89 5.36 -2.02 -21.98
CA ILE A 89 4.94 -0.74 -21.42
C ILE A 89 5.66 0.38 -22.14
N LYS A 90 4.90 1.34 -22.64
CA LYS A 90 5.42 2.50 -23.36
C LYS A 90 4.68 3.76 -22.99
N GLY A 91 5.30 4.90 -23.24
CA GLY A 91 4.73 6.12 -22.72
C GLY A 91 5.61 7.34 -22.82
N GLN A 92 5.19 8.37 -22.08
CA GLN A 92 5.91 9.63 -21.97
C GLN A 92 5.94 10.13 -20.54
N VAL A 93 7.11 10.52 -20.07
CA VAL A 93 7.29 11.29 -18.84
C VAL A 93 7.44 12.75 -19.20
N LEU A 94 6.41 13.55 -18.92
CA LEU A 94 6.26 14.90 -19.47
C LEU A 94 7.36 15.89 -19.01
N ASP A 95 7.94 15.65 -17.83
CA ASP A 95 8.99 16.45 -17.19
C ASP A 95 10.26 15.62 -16.90
N GLY A 96 10.44 14.50 -17.62
CA GLY A 96 11.50 13.54 -17.34
C GLY A 96 12.28 13.12 -18.57
N ALA A 97 12.89 14.07 -19.27
CA ALA A 97 13.83 13.78 -20.36
C ALA A 97 15.11 13.09 -19.83
N ASP A 98 15.70 12.21 -20.63
CA ASP A 98 16.99 11.55 -20.38
C ASP A 98 17.11 10.84 -19.01
N THR A 99 15.97 10.43 -18.44
CA THR A 99 15.82 9.97 -17.06
C THR A 99 15.60 8.46 -17.00
N THR A 100 16.27 7.79 -16.06
CA THR A 100 16.06 6.36 -15.79
C THR A 100 14.85 6.14 -14.89
N LEU A 101 13.91 5.33 -15.37
CA LEU A 101 12.78 4.78 -14.63
C LEU A 101 13.06 3.33 -14.25
N TYR A 102 12.55 2.92 -13.10
CA TYR A 102 12.67 1.55 -12.61
C TYR A 102 11.32 0.86 -12.62
N LEU A 103 11.29 -0.34 -13.21
CA LEU A 103 10.15 -1.26 -13.12
C LEU A 103 10.30 -2.07 -11.83
N THR A 104 9.28 -2.01 -10.99
CA THR A 104 9.24 -2.67 -9.68
C THR A 104 8.05 -3.63 -9.62
N GLU A 105 8.25 -4.87 -9.20
CA GLU A 105 7.15 -5.77 -8.82
C GLU A 105 6.54 -5.33 -7.49
N VAL A 106 5.21 -5.34 -7.40
CA VAL A 106 4.46 -4.99 -6.19
C VAL A 106 3.88 -6.27 -5.60
N LEU A 107 4.63 -6.85 -4.66
CA LEU A 107 4.24 -7.99 -3.81
C LEU A 107 4.25 -7.51 -2.34
N GLU A 108 4.52 -8.41 -1.38
CA GLU A 108 4.78 -8.04 0.03
C GLU A 108 6.00 -7.11 0.17
N THR A 109 6.97 -7.22 -0.74
CA THR A 109 8.13 -6.34 -0.84
C THR A 109 8.23 -5.76 -2.25
N LEU A 110 8.73 -4.53 -2.34
CA LEU A 110 9.01 -3.87 -3.62
C LEU A 110 10.34 -4.39 -4.17
N ARG A 111 10.31 -5.01 -5.36
CA ARG A 111 11.50 -5.56 -6.01
C ARG A 111 11.72 -4.90 -7.36
N ILE A 112 12.82 -4.18 -7.54
CA ILE A 112 13.22 -3.68 -8.85
C ILE A 112 13.58 -4.86 -9.74
N VAL A 113 12.99 -4.93 -10.93
CA VAL A 113 13.17 -6.04 -11.87
C VAL A 113 13.73 -5.61 -13.21
N ASP A 114 13.58 -4.34 -13.57
CA ASP A 114 14.13 -3.79 -14.80
C ASP A 114 14.21 -2.25 -14.73
N SER A 115 14.76 -1.63 -15.76
CA SER A 115 14.81 -0.19 -15.92
C SER A 115 14.71 0.24 -17.38
N VAL A 116 14.26 1.46 -17.60
CA VAL A 116 14.22 2.07 -18.94
C VAL A 116 14.63 3.53 -18.84
N ARG A 117 15.43 4.00 -19.80
CA ARG A 117 15.78 5.41 -19.91
C ARG A 117 14.85 6.09 -20.89
N THR A 118 14.30 7.24 -20.50
CA THR A 118 13.53 8.10 -21.40
C THR A 118 14.46 8.81 -22.39
N ASP A 119 13.94 9.13 -23.58
CA ASP A 119 14.65 9.94 -24.56
C ASP A 119 14.63 11.45 -24.19
N SER A 120 15.25 12.28 -25.05
CA SER A 120 15.27 13.75 -24.90
C SER A 120 13.89 14.42 -24.84
N LYS A 121 12.82 13.73 -25.23
CA LYS A 121 11.42 14.20 -25.19
C LYS A 121 10.60 13.50 -24.10
N GLY A 122 11.23 12.65 -23.28
CA GLY A 122 10.59 11.91 -22.20
C GLY A 122 9.93 10.61 -22.62
N TYR A 123 10.04 10.16 -23.88
CA TYR A 123 9.41 8.91 -24.32
C TYR A 123 10.20 7.69 -23.85
N PHE A 124 9.50 6.60 -23.55
CA PHE A 124 10.10 5.31 -23.18
C PHE A 124 9.31 4.15 -23.77
N SER A 125 9.99 3.01 -23.93
CA SER A 125 9.37 1.70 -24.20
C SER A 125 10.20 0.60 -23.54
N LEU A 126 9.54 -0.33 -22.87
CA LEU A 126 10.14 -1.43 -22.14
C LEU A 126 9.32 -2.70 -22.37
N ILE A 127 9.99 -3.78 -22.77
CA ILE A 127 9.40 -5.12 -22.86
C ILE A 127 9.95 -5.93 -21.72
N TYR A 128 9.08 -6.41 -20.82
CA TYR A 128 9.49 -7.20 -19.68
C TYR A 128 8.99 -8.64 -19.79
N PRO A 129 9.90 -9.64 -19.78
CA PRO A 129 9.52 -11.04 -19.64
C PRO A 129 9.08 -11.32 -18.20
N ILE A 130 7.84 -11.74 -18.01
CA ILE A 130 7.25 -12.08 -16.71
C ILE A 130 7.99 -13.30 -16.14
N GLN A 131 8.76 -13.08 -15.06
CA GLN A 131 9.55 -14.11 -14.40
C GLN A 131 8.81 -14.79 -13.23
N ARG A 132 7.81 -14.12 -12.66
CA ARG A 132 7.02 -14.57 -11.51
C ARG A 132 5.55 -14.24 -11.74
N ASP A 133 4.66 -14.82 -10.95
CA ASP A 133 3.21 -14.56 -11.05
C ASP A 133 2.78 -13.20 -10.45
N SER A 134 3.68 -12.20 -10.45
CA SER A 134 3.29 -10.84 -10.08
C SER A 134 2.36 -10.26 -11.14
N ILE A 135 1.27 -9.66 -10.69
CA ILE A 135 0.28 -9.01 -11.56
C ILE A 135 0.27 -7.49 -11.40
N LEU A 136 0.83 -6.96 -10.30
CA LEU A 136 1.02 -5.54 -10.08
C LEU A 136 2.49 -5.16 -10.25
N TYR A 137 2.69 -4.04 -10.94
CA TYR A 137 3.98 -3.45 -11.21
C TYR A 137 3.91 -1.95 -10.97
N ARG A 138 5.06 -1.34 -10.68
CA ARG A 138 5.22 0.10 -10.54
C ARG A 138 6.32 0.59 -11.47
N LEU A 139 6.07 1.64 -12.23
CA LEU A 139 7.09 2.33 -13.01
C LEU A 139 7.31 3.73 -12.41
N GLY A 140 8.55 4.07 -12.07
CA GLY A 140 8.88 5.37 -11.49
C GLY A 140 10.31 5.50 -10.95
N ARG A 141 10.51 6.38 -9.97
CA ARG A 141 11.80 6.64 -9.32
C ARG A 141 11.69 6.57 -7.81
N GLY A 142 12.63 5.87 -7.17
CA GLY A 142 12.66 5.72 -5.72
C GLY A 142 11.38 5.10 -5.18
N LYS A 143 10.69 5.83 -4.29
CA LYS A 143 9.40 5.41 -3.71
C LYS A 143 8.19 5.85 -4.56
N GLN A 144 8.36 6.79 -5.49
CA GLN A 144 7.27 7.36 -6.29
C GLN A 144 7.17 6.68 -7.66
N GLY A 145 5.94 6.50 -8.14
CA GLY A 145 5.69 5.91 -9.45
C GLY A 145 4.22 5.60 -9.67
N VAL A 146 3.91 5.13 -10.87
CA VAL A 146 2.57 4.69 -11.24
C VAL A 146 2.49 3.17 -11.07
N VAL A 147 1.56 2.70 -10.26
CA VAL A 147 1.20 1.29 -10.14
C VAL A 147 0.19 0.91 -11.21
N PHE A 148 0.39 -0.23 -11.84
CA PHE A 148 -0.49 -0.77 -12.88
C PHE A 148 -0.51 -2.30 -12.81
N ARG A 149 -1.57 -2.87 -13.38
CA ARG A 149 -1.70 -4.29 -13.67
C ARG A 149 -1.04 -4.59 -15.01
N ALA A 150 -0.29 -5.68 -15.06
CA ALA A 150 0.17 -6.28 -16.31
C ALA A 150 -0.02 -7.80 -16.30
N ASP A 151 -0.47 -8.35 -17.42
CA ASP A 151 -0.45 -9.78 -17.72
C ASP A 151 0.13 -10.04 -19.13
N SER A 152 0.27 -11.31 -19.50
CA SER A 152 0.93 -11.71 -20.75
C SER A 152 0.21 -11.14 -21.97
N ALA A 153 0.97 -10.65 -22.94
CA ALA A 153 0.50 -10.06 -24.21
C ALA A 153 -0.24 -8.71 -24.07
N GLN A 154 -0.18 -8.04 -22.91
CA GLN A 154 -0.67 -6.67 -22.79
C GLN A 154 0.32 -5.64 -23.34
N GLN A 155 -0.23 -4.64 -24.03
CA GLN A 155 0.43 -3.37 -24.31
C GLN A 155 -0.17 -2.30 -23.40
N ILE A 156 0.66 -1.71 -22.56
CA ILE A 156 0.27 -0.67 -21.61
C ILE A 156 0.84 0.65 -22.13
N ARG A 157 -0.03 1.66 -22.25
CA ARG A 157 0.38 3.02 -22.59
C ARG A 157 0.12 3.91 -21.39
N LEU A 158 1.13 4.62 -20.93
CA LEU A 158 0.98 5.54 -19.80
C LEU A 158 1.74 6.84 -20.01
N SER A 159 1.23 7.91 -19.42
CA SER A 159 1.92 9.20 -19.35
C SER A 159 1.77 9.80 -17.97
N PHE A 160 2.80 10.46 -17.46
CA PHE A 160 2.79 11.08 -16.13
C PHE A 160 3.92 12.11 -16.01
N ARG A 161 3.93 12.84 -14.89
CA ARG A 161 5.00 13.73 -14.44
C ARG A 161 5.73 13.13 -13.26
N LEU A 162 7.06 13.19 -13.24
CA LEU A 162 7.89 12.78 -12.10
C LEU A 162 7.56 13.55 -10.84
N ALA A 163 7.20 14.84 -10.96
CA ALA A 163 6.82 15.64 -9.81
C ALA A 163 5.59 15.09 -9.06
N GLN A 164 4.65 14.47 -9.77
CA GLN A 164 3.41 13.92 -9.20
C GLN A 164 2.95 12.68 -9.99
N PRO A 165 3.63 11.52 -9.88
CA PRO A 165 3.39 10.41 -10.78
C PRO A 165 1.97 9.86 -10.72
N ALA A 166 1.45 9.61 -9.53
CA ALA A 166 0.08 9.14 -9.32
C ALA A 166 -0.97 10.17 -9.77
N GLY A 167 -0.82 11.44 -9.36
CA GLY A 167 -1.80 12.50 -9.61
C GLY A 167 -1.90 12.92 -11.08
N SER A 168 -0.80 12.87 -11.83
CA SER A 168 -0.74 13.26 -13.24
C SER A 168 -0.85 12.09 -14.22
N CYS A 169 -0.95 10.86 -13.71
CA CYS A 169 -1.00 9.66 -14.54
C CYS A 169 -2.23 9.67 -15.45
N HIS A 170 -1.99 9.35 -16.72
CA HIS A 170 -2.99 8.87 -17.66
C HIS A 170 -2.55 7.49 -18.16
N ILE A 171 -3.35 6.46 -17.91
CA ILE A 171 -3.11 5.10 -18.40
C ILE A 171 -4.21 4.70 -19.38
N GLU A 172 -3.81 4.29 -20.58
CA GLU A 172 -4.69 3.60 -21.51
C GLU A 172 -4.64 2.10 -21.20
N GLY A 173 -5.80 1.47 -21.05
CA GLY A 173 -5.88 0.06 -20.74
C GLY A 173 -7.26 -0.38 -20.30
N GLY A 174 -7.36 -1.66 -19.93
CA GLY A 174 -8.60 -2.27 -19.44
C GLY A 174 -9.11 -1.64 -18.15
N ALA A 175 -10.37 -1.94 -17.81
CA ALA A 175 -11.08 -1.36 -16.67
C ALA A 175 -10.29 -1.42 -15.35
N SER A 176 -9.51 -2.49 -15.15
CA SER A 176 -8.65 -2.67 -13.97
C SER A 176 -7.57 -1.58 -13.86
N ASN A 177 -6.81 -1.32 -14.94
CA ASN A 177 -5.80 -0.26 -14.95
C ASN A 177 -6.41 1.13 -14.76
N GLN A 178 -7.60 1.37 -15.31
CA GLN A 178 -8.31 2.62 -15.06
C GLN A 178 -8.75 2.75 -13.59
N ALA A 179 -9.18 1.66 -12.95
CA ALA A 179 -9.53 1.66 -11.53
C ALA A 179 -8.30 1.93 -10.65
N LEU A 180 -7.17 1.23 -10.90
CA LEU A 180 -5.91 1.47 -10.19
C LEU A 180 -5.43 2.91 -10.32
N MET A 181 -5.52 3.51 -11.51
CA MET A 181 -5.21 4.93 -11.73
C MET A 181 -6.14 5.84 -10.90
N ARG A 182 -7.45 5.61 -10.93
CA ARG A 182 -8.41 6.42 -10.15
C ARG A 182 -8.17 6.31 -8.65
N ILE A 183 -7.85 5.12 -8.14
CA ILE A 183 -7.49 4.91 -6.73
C ILE A 183 -6.25 5.75 -6.38
N GLN A 184 -5.17 5.64 -7.16
CA GLN A 184 -3.93 6.40 -6.95
C GLN A 184 -4.13 7.91 -6.99
N GLN A 185 -4.86 8.42 -7.99
CA GLN A 185 -5.18 9.85 -8.10
C GLN A 185 -6.02 10.34 -6.92
N ALA A 186 -6.97 9.53 -6.47
CA ALA A 186 -7.81 9.85 -5.33
C ALA A 186 -7.00 9.88 -4.02
N THR A 187 -6.09 8.93 -3.84
CA THR A 187 -5.14 8.90 -2.71
C THR A 187 -4.23 10.14 -2.74
N GLN A 188 -3.65 10.48 -3.90
CA GLN A 188 -2.81 11.67 -4.04
C GLN A 188 -3.54 12.96 -3.64
N LYS A 189 -4.80 13.13 -4.06
CA LYS A 189 -5.60 14.32 -3.69
C LYS A 189 -5.79 14.47 -2.18
N VAL A 190 -5.89 13.34 -1.47
CA VAL A 190 -5.99 13.33 -0.01
C VAL A 190 -4.64 13.70 0.59
N GLU A 191 -3.54 13.13 0.09
CA GLU A 191 -2.17 13.50 0.52
C GLU A 191 -1.89 14.99 0.33
N ASP A 192 -2.23 15.55 -0.84
CA ASP A 192 -2.08 16.99 -1.12
C ASP A 192 -2.91 17.86 -0.15
N SER A 193 -4.02 17.33 0.34
CA SER A 193 -4.87 18.02 1.31
C SER A 193 -4.32 17.93 2.72
N ILE A 194 -3.75 16.80 3.10
CA ILE A 194 -3.07 16.64 4.38
C ILE A 194 -1.81 17.53 4.44
N GLU A 195 -1.03 17.60 3.36
CA GLU A 195 0.12 18.51 3.26
C GLU A 195 -0.31 19.96 3.47
N ARG A 196 -1.39 20.40 2.80
CA ARG A 196 -1.92 21.76 2.97
C ARG A 196 -2.32 22.05 4.41
N ILE A 197 -3.01 21.12 5.07
CA ILE A 197 -3.40 21.27 6.48
C ILE A 197 -2.16 21.34 7.37
N THR A 198 -1.19 20.47 7.14
CA THR A 198 0.08 20.44 7.88
C THR A 198 0.83 21.76 7.76
N GLU A 199 0.87 22.34 6.56
CA GLU A 199 1.51 23.63 6.31
C GLU A 199 0.78 24.80 7.01
N LEU A 200 -0.57 24.78 7.04
CA LEU A 200 -1.35 25.76 7.82
C LEU A 200 -1.04 25.67 9.32
N CYS A 201 -0.92 24.44 9.85
CA CYS A 201 -0.50 24.24 11.23
C CYS A 201 0.92 24.77 11.48
N ARG A 202 1.86 24.49 10.58
CA ARG A 202 3.26 24.94 10.69
C ARG A 202 3.38 26.46 10.70
N ARG A 203 2.52 27.17 9.99
CA ARG A 203 2.47 28.64 9.96
C ARG A 203 1.75 29.28 11.16
N GLY A 204 1.15 28.46 12.04
CA GLY A 204 0.33 28.95 13.15
C GLY A 204 -1.03 29.51 12.71
N GLU A 205 -1.42 29.30 11.45
CA GLU A 205 -2.73 29.72 10.90
C GLU A 205 -3.86 28.73 11.30
N MET A 206 -3.49 27.54 11.77
CA MET A 206 -4.39 26.50 12.27
C MET A 206 -3.78 25.83 13.50
N THR A 207 -4.56 25.49 14.52
CA THR A 207 -4.01 24.75 15.66
C THR A 207 -3.74 23.29 15.29
N LEU A 208 -2.80 22.63 15.99
CA LEU A 208 -2.53 21.20 15.78
C LEU A 208 -3.76 20.32 16.03
N ALA A 209 -4.60 20.69 17.00
CA ALA A 209 -5.83 19.95 17.31
C ALA A 209 -6.84 20.01 16.16
N GLU A 210 -7.07 21.20 15.60
CA GLU A 210 -7.95 21.40 14.44
C GLU A 210 -7.40 20.70 13.19
N GLY A 211 -6.09 20.78 12.96
CA GLY A 211 -5.43 20.09 11.84
C GLY A 211 -5.62 18.58 11.93
N ASN A 212 -5.37 18.00 13.10
CA ASN A 212 -5.54 16.56 13.34
C ASN A 212 -7.00 16.10 13.15
N GLU A 213 -7.98 16.90 13.59
CA GLU A 213 -9.39 16.57 13.38
C GLU A 213 -9.76 16.59 11.88
N GLN A 214 -9.30 17.59 11.13
CA GLN A 214 -9.57 17.67 9.69
C GLN A 214 -8.90 16.53 8.91
N ILE A 215 -7.65 16.22 9.24
CA ILE A 215 -6.93 15.08 8.66
C ILE A 215 -7.68 13.78 8.95
N GLY A 216 -8.13 13.57 10.20
CA GLY A 216 -8.92 12.40 10.58
C GLY A 216 -10.19 12.25 9.74
N LYS A 217 -10.95 13.33 9.53
CA LYS A 217 -12.15 13.33 8.67
C LYS A 217 -11.83 13.02 7.21
N LEU A 218 -10.77 13.60 6.65
CA LEU A 218 -10.34 13.34 5.28
C LEU A 218 -9.97 11.88 5.06
N VAL A 219 -9.21 11.31 6.00
CA VAL A 219 -8.78 9.90 5.94
C VAL A 219 -9.99 8.97 6.01
N GLU A 220 -10.91 9.19 6.97
CA GLU A 220 -12.08 8.32 7.13
C GLU A 220 -13.02 8.40 5.92
N ALA A 221 -13.26 9.61 5.38
CA ALA A 221 -14.07 9.79 4.17
C ALA A 221 -13.43 9.12 2.94
N HIS A 222 -12.10 9.22 2.78
CA HIS A 222 -11.38 8.53 1.70
C HIS A 222 -11.50 7.01 1.83
N LYS A 223 -11.35 6.49 3.05
CA LYS A 223 -11.47 5.07 3.37
C LYS A 223 -12.85 4.55 3.05
N GLN A 224 -13.90 5.19 3.56
CA GLN A 224 -15.27 4.80 3.27
C GLN A 224 -15.53 4.76 1.77
N ARG A 225 -15.14 5.80 1.03
CA ARG A 225 -15.32 5.88 -0.42
C ARG A 225 -14.60 4.76 -1.15
N LEU A 226 -13.34 4.47 -0.83
CA LEU A 226 -12.60 3.39 -1.49
C LEU A 226 -13.18 2.01 -1.15
N SER A 227 -13.59 1.78 0.10
CA SER A 227 -14.20 0.52 0.52
C SER A 227 -15.55 0.27 -0.17
N GLU A 228 -16.43 1.27 -0.21
CA GLU A 228 -17.73 1.18 -0.87
C GLU A 228 -17.60 0.99 -2.39
N GLN A 229 -16.61 1.63 -3.01
CA GLN A 229 -16.45 1.60 -4.46
C GLN A 229 -15.72 0.35 -4.96
N TYR A 230 -14.73 -0.15 -4.24
CA TYR A 230 -13.81 -1.19 -4.73
C TYR A 230 -13.73 -2.43 -3.85
N VAL A 231 -13.96 -2.33 -2.54
CA VAL A 231 -13.81 -3.47 -1.62
C VAL A 231 -15.12 -4.26 -1.50
N TYR A 232 -16.18 -3.64 -1.01
CA TYR A 232 -17.44 -4.32 -0.74
C TYR A 232 -18.14 -4.89 -1.99
N PRO A 233 -18.13 -4.23 -3.16
CA PRO A 233 -18.77 -4.77 -4.36
C PRO A 233 -18.10 -6.05 -4.88
N ASN A 234 -16.78 -6.17 -4.71
CA ASN A 234 -16.03 -7.34 -5.14
C ASN A 234 -14.74 -7.54 -4.31
N PRO A 235 -14.82 -8.16 -3.13
CA PRO A 235 -13.67 -8.31 -2.23
C PRO A 235 -12.59 -9.26 -2.78
N SER A 236 -12.89 -10.07 -3.80
CA SER A 236 -11.91 -10.94 -4.47
C SER A 236 -11.13 -10.22 -5.59
N SER A 237 -11.46 -8.96 -5.88
CA SER A 237 -10.89 -8.20 -7.00
C SER A 237 -9.45 -7.75 -6.73
N LEU A 238 -8.73 -7.41 -7.80
CA LEU A 238 -7.37 -6.84 -7.68
C LEU A 238 -7.42 -5.44 -7.08
N GLU A 239 -8.49 -4.71 -7.40
CA GLU A 239 -8.77 -3.36 -6.94
C GLU A 239 -9.01 -3.34 -5.42
N ALA A 240 -9.78 -4.30 -4.89
CA ALA A 240 -9.98 -4.47 -3.45
C ALA A 240 -8.65 -4.73 -2.73
N TYR A 241 -7.82 -5.62 -3.26
CA TYR A 241 -6.47 -5.85 -2.74
C TYR A 241 -5.61 -4.58 -2.78
N PHE A 242 -5.60 -3.88 -3.91
CA PHE A 242 -4.81 -2.67 -4.08
C PHE A 242 -5.25 -1.52 -3.16
N VAL A 243 -6.55 -1.41 -2.86
CA VAL A 243 -7.06 -0.48 -1.84
C VAL A 243 -6.44 -0.79 -0.47
N LEU A 244 -6.36 -2.07 -0.08
CA LEU A 244 -5.74 -2.48 1.20
C LEU A 244 -4.23 -2.23 1.26
N LEU A 245 -3.56 -2.07 0.12
CA LEU A 245 -2.15 -1.71 0.03
C LEU A 245 -1.89 -0.19 0.04
N GLN A 246 -2.94 0.64 -0.06
CA GLN A 246 -2.75 2.09 -0.06
C GLN A 246 -2.18 2.53 1.29
N ASN A 247 -1.21 3.43 1.21
CA ASN A 247 -0.72 4.21 2.34
C ASN A 247 -0.95 5.69 2.00
N LEU A 248 -1.26 6.52 2.99
CA LEU A 248 -1.24 7.97 2.82
C LEU A 248 0.04 8.49 3.46
N ASN A 249 0.89 9.14 2.67
CA ASN A 249 2.12 9.79 3.15
C ASN A 249 1.88 11.21 3.69
N GLY A 250 0.62 11.57 3.96
CA GLY A 250 0.19 12.64 4.88
C GLY A 250 0.96 13.97 4.89
N GLY A 251 1.60 14.38 3.79
CA GLY A 251 2.56 15.49 3.82
C GLY A 251 3.70 15.36 4.85
N GLN A 252 3.89 14.17 5.39
CA GLN A 252 4.87 13.87 6.41
C GLN A 252 5.40 12.48 6.11
N GLU A 253 6.60 12.40 5.54
CA GLU A 253 7.36 11.14 5.39
C GLU A 253 7.65 10.43 6.75
N LEU A 254 7.14 10.94 7.90
CA LEU A 254 7.27 10.42 9.27
C LEU A 254 6.09 9.50 9.63
N TYR A 255 4.96 9.64 8.94
CA TYR A 255 3.74 8.90 9.21
C TYR A 255 3.15 8.44 7.88
N PRO A 256 3.50 7.25 7.36
CA PRO A 256 2.51 6.56 6.57
C PRO A 256 1.31 6.37 7.51
N ILE A 257 0.22 7.08 7.26
CA ILE A 257 -1.07 6.63 7.79
C ILE A 257 -1.29 5.31 7.05
N ASP A 258 -0.93 4.21 7.71
CA ASP A 258 -1.30 2.87 7.30
C ASP A 258 -2.82 2.95 7.22
N PHE A 259 -3.36 2.95 5.99
CA PHE A 259 -4.74 3.36 5.73
C PHE A 259 -5.78 2.48 6.47
N PHE A 260 -5.29 1.38 7.06
CA PHE A 260 -6.03 0.38 7.79
C PHE A 260 -5.44 -0.08 9.15
N ALA A 261 -4.53 0.66 9.81
CA ALA A 261 -4.12 0.44 11.22
C ALA A 261 -3.54 1.72 11.88
N PRO A 262 -3.38 1.86 13.22
CA PRO A 262 -3.94 1.15 14.38
C PRO A 262 -5.08 1.94 15.09
N ALA A 263 -5.32 3.21 14.74
CA ALA A 263 -6.44 3.98 15.28
C ALA A 263 -7.79 3.51 14.69
N THR A 264 -7.79 3.04 13.44
CA THR A 264 -9.00 2.79 12.63
C THR A 264 -9.19 1.33 12.22
N ILE A 265 -8.48 0.38 12.85
CA ILE A 265 -8.36 -1.05 12.43
C ILE A 265 -9.63 -1.53 11.74
N ASP A 266 -9.60 -1.57 10.40
CA ASP A 266 -10.73 -2.02 9.61
C ASP A 266 -10.61 -3.53 9.38
N LEU A 267 -10.81 -4.27 10.47
CA LEU A 267 -10.87 -5.72 10.42
C LEU A 267 -11.92 -6.21 9.44
N HIS A 268 -12.97 -5.42 9.21
CA HIS A 268 -14.04 -5.79 8.30
C HIS A 268 -13.52 -5.80 6.85
N SER A 269 -12.99 -4.68 6.35
CA SER A 269 -12.44 -4.61 5.00
C SER A 269 -11.29 -5.63 4.78
N PHE A 270 -10.35 -5.73 5.73
CA PHE A 270 -9.25 -6.70 5.64
C PHE A 270 -9.74 -8.15 5.69
N GLY A 271 -10.64 -8.46 6.63
CA GLY A 271 -11.21 -9.79 6.78
C GLY A 271 -12.02 -10.21 5.56
N SER A 272 -12.81 -9.31 4.97
CA SER A 272 -13.59 -9.57 3.76
C SER A 272 -12.69 -9.91 2.56
N VAL A 273 -11.65 -9.12 2.31
CA VAL A 273 -10.73 -9.38 1.18
C VAL A 273 -9.91 -10.63 1.41
N ALA A 274 -9.34 -10.81 2.61
CA ALA A 274 -8.54 -11.99 2.92
C ALA A 274 -9.36 -13.28 2.78
N SER A 275 -10.59 -13.30 3.30
CA SER A 275 -11.49 -14.46 3.19
C SER A 275 -11.89 -14.73 1.73
N ALA A 276 -12.21 -13.68 0.97
CA ALA A 276 -12.56 -13.82 -0.44
C ALA A 276 -11.38 -14.34 -1.29
N TYR A 277 -10.16 -13.87 -1.03
CA TYR A 277 -8.97 -14.40 -1.69
C TYR A 277 -8.68 -15.85 -1.30
N GLU A 278 -8.84 -16.22 -0.02
CA GLU A 278 -8.67 -17.61 0.42
C GLU A 278 -9.68 -18.56 -0.25
N VAL A 279 -10.93 -18.14 -0.39
CA VAL A 279 -12.00 -18.97 -1.00
C VAL A 279 -11.87 -19.04 -2.52
N PHE A 280 -11.69 -17.90 -3.20
CA PHE A 280 -11.79 -17.83 -4.66
C PHE A 280 -10.44 -17.89 -5.38
N LYS A 281 -9.33 -17.62 -4.66
CA LYS A 281 -7.98 -17.47 -5.23
C LYS A 281 -6.89 -18.05 -4.29
N PRO A 282 -7.02 -19.29 -3.79
CA PRO A 282 -6.11 -19.85 -2.77
C PRO A 282 -4.64 -19.85 -3.22
N GLU A 283 -4.38 -20.15 -4.50
CA GLU A 283 -3.03 -20.23 -5.07
C GLU A 283 -2.46 -18.89 -5.55
N HIS A 284 -3.19 -17.78 -5.38
CA HIS A 284 -2.72 -16.48 -5.85
C HIS A 284 -1.56 -15.97 -4.98
N PRO A 285 -0.49 -15.38 -5.55
CA PRO A 285 0.69 -14.92 -4.80
C PRO A 285 0.42 -13.95 -3.64
N TYR A 286 -0.72 -13.27 -3.66
CA TYR A 286 -1.14 -12.29 -2.65
C TYR A 286 -1.94 -12.88 -1.49
N THR A 287 -2.50 -14.08 -1.66
CA THR A 287 -3.46 -14.66 -0.70
C THR A 287 -2.81 -14.92 0.65
N LYS A 288 -1.59 -15.46 0.66
CA LYS A 288 -0.83 -15.72 1.90
C LYS A 288 -0.54 -14.43 2.67
N GLY A 289 -0.08 -13.39 1.99
CA GLY A 289 0.23 -12.09 2.60
C GLY A 289 -1.00 -11.40 3.19
N LEU A 290 -2.13 -11.43 2.46
CA LEU A 290 -3.41 -10.91 2.94
C LEU A 290 -3.87 -11.61 4.22
N LYS A 291 -3.79 -12.94 4.26
CA LYS A 291 -4.16 -13.74 5.43
C LYS A 291 -3.29 -13.40 6.63
N ASN A 292 -1.98 -13.34 6.43
CA ASN A 292 -1.03 -13.00 7.50
C ASN A 292 -1.29 -11.59 8.05
N LYS A 293 -1.47 -10.59 7.18
CA LYS A 293 -1.76 -9.21 7.62
C LYS A 293 -3.13 -9.12 8.32
N ALA A 294 -4.16 -9.81 7.83
CA ALA A 294 -5.46 -9.86 8.51
C ALA A 294 -5.37 -10.47 9.92
N LEU A 295 -4.64 -11.59 10.10
CA LEU A 295 -4.42 -12.19 11.41
C LEU A 295 -3.64 -11.27 12.36
N GLN A 296 -2.63 -10.57 11.85
CA GLN A 296 -1.90 -9.56 12.61
C GLN A 296 -2.81 -8.42 13.07
N LEU A 297 -3.65 -7.89 12.18
CA LEU A 297 -4.61 -6.84 12.53
C LEU A 297 -5.63 -7.32 13.57
N ILE A 298 -6.13 -8.57 13.46
CA ILE A 298 -7.03 -9.16 14.46
C ILE A 298 -6.34 -9.25 15.82
N LYS A 299 -5.07 -9.67 15.85
CA LYS A 299 -4.27 -9.73 17.08
C LYS A 299 -4.16 -8.33 17.72
N ILE A 300 -3.84 -7.32 16.91
CA ILE A 300 -3.73 -5.93 17.36
C ILE A 300 -5.07 -5.40 17.90
N ASP A 301 -6.19 -5.65 17.21
CA ASP A 301 -7.53 -5.20 17.66
C ASP A 301 -7.96 -5.86 18.98
N LYS A 302 -7.67 -7.16 19.15
CA LYS A 302 -7.96 -7.87 20.39
C LYS A 302 -7.15 -7.33 21.56
N GLN A 303 -5.86 -7.04 21.33
CA GLN A 303 -5.01 -6.34 22.32
C GLN A 303 -5.59 -4.97 22.68
N ARG A 304 -6.05 -4.19 21.68
CA ARG A 304 -6.67 -2.86 21.89
C ARG A 304 -7.95 -2.91 22.72
N LYS A 305 -8.80 -3.93 22.52
CA LYS A 305 -10.11 -4.04 23.17
C LYS A 305 -10.07 -4.64 24.59
N GLY A 306 -8.87 -4.95 25.12
CA GLY A 306 -8.73 -5.54 26.46
C GLY A 306 -9.48 -6.87 26.61
N VAL A 307 -9.70 -7.60 25.49
CA VAL A 307 -10.29 -8.95 25.58
C VAL A 307 -9.28 -9.85 26.28
N PRO A 308 -9.65 -10.54 27.37
CA PRO A 308 -8.72 -11.36 28.14
C PRO A 308 -8.04 -12.39 27.24
N TYR A 309 -6.71 -12.33 27.28
CA TYR A 309 -5.75 -13.18 26.58
C TYR A 309 -5.91 -14.68 26.92
N GLU A 310 -6.61 -15.00 28.01
CA GLU A 310 -6.90 -16.35 28.52
C GLU A 310 -7.74 -17.21 27.57
N ALA A 311 -8.53 -16.62 26.67
CA ALA A 311 -9.25 -17.38 25.65
C ALA A 311 -8.37 -17.75 24.43
N LEU A 312 -7.12 -17.26 24.38
CA LEU A 312 -6.25 -17.43 23.22
C LEU A 312 -4.92 -18.09 23.51
N LEU A 313 -4.56 -18.37 24.77
CA LEU A 313 -3.43 -19.26 25.01
C LEU A 313 -3.51 -20.04 26.32
N GLU A 314 -3.62 -21.34 26.12
CA GLU A 314 -2.98 -22.37 26.93
C GLU A 314 -1.44 -22.33 26.83
N GLN A 315 -0.82 -21.30 26.23
CA GLN A 315 0.63 -21.18 26.05
C GLN A 315 1.10 -19.72 25.92
N ALA A 316 1.45 -19.03 27.00
CA ALA A 316 2.65 -18.16 27.10
C ALA A 316 2.60 -17.25 28.34
N GLU A 317 3.74 -17.17 29.00
CA GLU A 317 4.03 -16.53 30.28
C GLU A 317 3.68 -15.03 30.36
N GLU A 318 3.34 -14.61 31.57
CA GLU A 318 2.99 -13.25 31.97
C GLU A 318 4.21 -12.31 31.84
N ARG A 319 4.19 -11.38 30.87
CA ARG A 319 5.21 -10.32 30.74
C ARG A 319 4.67 -8.97 31.17
N ALA A 320 5.50 -8.20 31.86
CA ALA A 320 5.12 -6.92 32.47
C ALA A 320 5.22 -5.70 31.52
N PHE A 321 5.88 -5.83 30.37
CA PHE A 321 5.96 -4.81 29.31
C PHE A 321 6.11 -5.46 27.92
N PRO A 322 5.80 -4.76 26.81
CA PRO A 322 5.92 -5.33 25.48
C PRO A 322 7.37 -5.64 25.10
N ALA A 323 7.60 -6.78 24.44
CA ALA A 323 8.90 -7.10 23.88
C ALA A 323 9.23 -6.18 22.70
N LEU A 324 10.47 -5.71 22.64
CA LEU A 324 10.98 -4.85 21.58
C LEU A 324 12.46 -5.13 21.35
N THR A 325 12.83 -5.38 20.10
CA THR A 325 14.23 -5.52 19.67
C THR A 325 14.45 -4.63 18.46
N LEU A 326 15.45 -3.75 18.53
CA LEU A 326 15.76 -2.77 17.50
C LEU A 326 17.27 -2.67 17.28
N ILE A 327 17.70 -2.10 16.15
CA ILE A 327 19.11 -1.91 15.82
C ILE A 327 19.60 -0.59 16.39
N ASP A 328 20.79 -0.59 17.01
CA ASP A 328 21.44 0.61 17.51
C ASP A 328 22.32 1.33 16.48
N ASN A 329 22.94 2.43 16.87
CA ASN A 329 23.82 3.22 16.01
C ASN A 329 25.19 2.58 15.73
N GLN A 330 25.45 1.39 16.29
CA GLN A 330 26.60 0.54 15.97
C GLN A 330 26.22 -0.62 15.04
N GLY A 331 24.92 -0.81 14.78
CA GLY A 331 24.41 -1.89 13.95
C GLY A 331 24.05 -3.16 14.74
N GLU A 332 24.10 -3.10 16.07
CA GLU A 332 23.84 -4.25 16.94
C GLU A 332 22.37 -4.32 17.34
N GLU A 333 21.85 -5.54 17.48
CA GLU A 333 20.50 -5.78 18.00
C GLU A 333 20.45 -5.52 19.51
N GLN A 334 19.51 -4.68 19.91
CA GLN A 334 19.27 -4.32 21.30
C GLN A 334 17.86 -4.70 21.71
N SER A 335 17.77 -5.54 22.74
CA SER A 335 16.49 -5.96 23.33
C SER A 335 16.14 -5.10 24.53
N LEU A 336 14.95 -4.51 24.54
CA LEU A 336 14.43 -3.77 25.69
C LEU A 336 14.36 -4.65 26.96
N GLU A 337 14.06 -5.94 26.79
CA GLU A 337 14.00 -6.90 27.91
C GLU A 337 15.38 -7.10 28.54
N GLN A 338 16.42 -7.22 27.72
CA GLN A 338 17.80 -7.35 28.22
C GLN A 338 18.24 -6.08 28.95
N VAL A 339 17.92 -4.91 28.40
CA VAL A 339 18.23 -3.61 29.04
C VAL A 339 17.45 -3.46 30.36
N ALA A 340 16.17 -3.83 30.39
CA ALA A 340 15.35 -3.79 31.60
C ALA A 340 15.86 -4.74 32.71
N ASN A 341 16.45 -5.87 32.33
CA ASN A 341 17.04 -6.82 33.29
C ASN A 341 18.42 -6.36 33.79
N ALA A 342 19.18 -5.64 32.97
CA ALA A 342 20.49 -5.12 33.32
C ALA A 342 20.43 -3.86 34.21
N HIS A 343 19.34 -3.10 34.14
CA HIS A 343 19.20 -1.81 34.81
C HIS A 343 17.98 -1.75 35.72
N PRO A 344 18.11 -1.25 36.96
CA PRO A 344 16.99 -1.16 37.91
C PRO A 344 15.88 -0.20 37.46
N ARG A 345 16.23 0.76 36.59
CA ARG A 345 15.35 1.77 36.01
C ARG A 345 15.75 2.01 34.57
N VAL A 346 14.76 2.02 33.68
CA VAL A 346 14.95 2.36 32.26
C VAL A 346 13.96 3.44 31.87
N LEU A 347 14.47 4.56 31.37
CA LEU A 347 13.69 5.57 30.69
C LEU A 347 13.58 5.19 29.21
N ILE A 348 12.38 4.86 28.76
CA ILE A 348 12.10 4.60 27.35
C ILE A 348 11.62 5.90 26.72
N ALA A 349 12.38 6.42 25.76
CA ALA A 349 12.09 7.71 25.13
C ALA A 349 11.83 7.54 23.64
N PHE A 350 10.62 7.86 23.20
CA PHE A 350 10.19 7.85 21.81
C PHE A 350 10.33 9.26 21.23
N VAL A 351 11.17 9.42 20.20
CA VAL A 351 11.58 10.73 19.69
C VAL A 351 11.74 10.77 18.17
N SER A 352 11.89 11.97 17.61
CA SER A 352 12.51 12.22 16.32
C SER A 352 13.48 13.40 16.46
N PHE A 353 14.73 13.24 16.07
CA PHE A 353 15.74 14.29 16.07
C PHE A 353 15.41 15.48 15.16
N ALA A 354 14.56 15.29 14.15
CA ALA A 354 14.04 16.36 13.31
C ALA A 354 12.93 17.22 13.97
N MET A 355 12.42 16.84 15.15
CA MET A 355 11.30 17.55 15.78
C MET A 355 11.69 18.88 16.44
N GLU A 356 10.75 19.82 16.47
CA GLU A 356 10.92 21.08 17.18
C GLU A 356 11.07 20.85 18.70
N GLY A 357 11.99 21.58 19.33
CA GLY A 357 12.27 21.44 20.77
C GLY A 357 13.18 20.26 21.15
N MET A 358 13.57 19.40 20.20
CA MET A 358 14.49 18.29 20.48
C MET A 358 15.83 18.72 21.09
N PRO A 359 16.51 19.80 20.65
CA PRO A 359 17.75 20.24 21.28
C PRO A 359 17.60 20.53 22.78
N ASN A 360 16.47 21.12 23.18
CA ASN A 360 16.18 21.40 24.59
C ASN A 360 15.89 20.12 25.36
N PHE A 361 15.12 19.20 24.78
CA PHE A 361 14.84 17.88 25.37
C PHE A 361 16.13 17.09 25.60
N ILE A 362 17.02 17.03 24.61
CA ILE A 362 18.33 16.37 24.72
C ILE A 362 19.21 17.05 25.77
N ALA A 363 19.25 18.38 25.81
CA ALA A 363 20.04 19.12 26.80
C ALA A 363 19.57 18.85 28.23
N GLU A 364 18.26 18.88 28.48
CA GLU A 364 17.68 18.55 29.79
C GLU A 364 17.96 17.10 30.17
N LEU A 365 17.73 16.16 29.26
CA LEU A 365 18.00 14.75 29.49
C LEU A 365 19.48 14.49 29.81
N ASN A 366 20.39 15.13 29.08
CA ASN A 366 21.83 14.99 29.31
C ASN A 366 22.25 15.54 30.68
N GLN A 367 21.71 16.70 31.11
CA GLN A 367 21.95 17.22 32.45
C GLN A 367 21.51 16.22 33.53
N LEU A 368 20.31 15.66 33.40
CA LEU A 368 19.78 14.68 34.36
C LEU A 368 20.58 13.37 34.34
N TYR A 369 20.94 12.88 33.16
CA TYR A 369 21.68 11.63 32.99
C TYR A 369 23.11 11.71 33.52
N VAL A 370 23.78 12.87 33.41
CA VAL A 370 25.14 13.08 33.93
C VAL A 370 25.14 13.26 35.46
N HIS A 371 24.12 13.92 36.02
CA HIS A 371 24.06 14.25 37.45
C HIS A 371 23.23 13.29 38.31
N GLN A 372 22.74 12.20 37.73
CA GLN A 372 21.93 11.21 38.45
C GLN A 372 22.68 10.57 39.62
N SER A 373 21.94 10.30 40.70
CA SER A 373 22.41 9.51 41.85
C SER A 373 21.95 8.05 41.72
N ALA A 374 22.54 7.14 42.50
CA ALA A 374 22.11 5.75 42.50
C ALA A 374 20.68 5.60 43.09
N PRO A 375 19.83 4.69 42.58
CA PRO A 375 20.09 3.77 41.45
C PRO A 375 20.04 4.48 40.09
N ARG A 376 21.00 4.18 39.22
CA ARG A 376 21.11 4.78 37.89
C ARG A 376 19.92 4.38 37.01
N THR A 377 19.42 5.33 36.26
CA THR A 377 18.43 5.17 35.21
C THR A 377 19.14 5.14 33.86
N GLU A 378 19.00 4.02 33.15
CA GLU A 378 19.46 3.92 31.77
C GLU A 378 18.42 4.52 30.82
N VAL A 379 18.85 5.02 29.66
CA VAL A 379 17.94 5.53 28.64
C VAL A 379 17.94 4.60 27.43
N TYR A 380 16.75 4.14 27.05
CA TYR A 380 16.47 3.41 25.82
C TYR A 380 15.73 4.35 24.86
N MET A 381 16.47 5.04 24.00
CA MET A 381 15.92 6.06 23.12
C MET A 381 15.59 5.47 21.74
N VAL A 382 14.29 5.40 21.44
CA VAL A 382 13.75 4.93 20.17
C VAL A 382 13.51 6.12 19.24
N SER A 383 14.23 6.15 18.13
CA SER A 383 14.09 7.17 17.09
C SER A 383 13.17 6.69 15.96
N TYR A 384 12.30 7.61 15.51
CA TYR A 384 11.48 7.49 14.30
C TYR A 384 11.96 8.41 13.17
N ASP A 385 13.23 8.85 13.20
CA ASP A 385 13.77 9.74 12.17
C ASP A 385 13.73 9.11 10.78
N ARG A 386 13.55 9.94 9.76
CA ARG A 386 13.41 9.48 8.36
C ARG A 386 14.75 9.24 7.69
N ASP A 387 15.73 10.02 8.11
CA ASP A 387 17.07 10.07 7.55
C ASP A 387 18.03 9.36 8.51
N ILE A 388 18.50 8.19 8.08
CA ILE A 388 19.44 7.37 8.85
C ILE A 388 20.78 8.07 9.04
N ASP A 389 21.23 8.87 8.08
CA ASP A 389 22.50 9.61 8.17
C ASP A 389 22.36 10.75 9.19
N GLN A 390 21.22 11.43 9.23
CA GLN A 390 20.90 12.44 10.24
C GLN A 390 20.83 11.81 11.63
N TRP A 391 20.14 10.69 11.78
CA TRP A 391 20.04 9.97 13.05
C TRP A 391 21.40 9.48 13.54
N MET A 392 22.22 8.88 12.66
CA MET A 392 23.58 8.45 12.99
C MET A 392 24.45 9.63 13.45
N GLN A 393 24.34 10.78 12.79
CA GLN A 393 25.07 11.99 13.19
C GLN A 393 24.62 12.52 14.55
N ALA A 394 23.31 12.57 14.80
CA ALA A 394 22.73 13.08 16.04
C ALA A 394 23.05 12.18 17.25
N THR A 395 23.08 10.86 17.05
CA THR A 395 23.25 9.89 18.13
C THR A 395 24.71 9.53 18.43
N ARG A 396 25.66 9.80 17.53
CA ARG A 396 27.08 9.41 17.66
C ARG A 396 27.74 9.82 18.98
N ARG A 397 27.26 10.90 19.62
CA ARG A 397 27.85 11.46 20.84
C ARG A 397 26.93 11.38 22.07
N LEU A 398 25.75 10.76 21.93
CA LEU A 398 24.85 10.62 23.06
C LEU A 398 25.31 9.46 23.96
N PRO A 399 25.29 9.62 25.29
CA PRO A 399 25.91 8.67 26.20
C PRO A 399 25.04 7.44 26.52
N TRP A 400 23.80 7.41 26.02
CA TRP A 400 22.83 6.34 26.26
C TRP A 400 22.54 5.52 25.00
N LEU A 401 21.74 4.47 25.17
CA LEU A 401 21.37 3.57 24.08
C LEU A 401 20.38 4.26 23.13
N ASN A 402 20.77 4.35 21.85
CA ASN A 402 19.94 4.91 20.79
C ASN A 402 19.63 3.81 19.79
N VAL A 403 18.36 3.51 19.59
CA VAL A 403 17.88 2.49 18.66
C VAL A 403 16.93 3.08 17.63
N TYR A 404 16.84 2.43 16.48
CA TYR A 404 16.14 2.94 15.32
C TYR A 404 14.95 2.07 14.93
N ASP A 405 13.74 2.64 14.97
CA ASP A 405 12.49 1.91 14.66
C ASP A 405 11.91 2.31 13.31
N VAL A 406 12.61 1.92 12.25
CA VAL A 406 12.20 2.15 10.85
C VAL A 406 10.80 1.58 10.56
N GLN A 407 10.48 0.45 11.17
CA GLN A 407 9.23 -0.27 10.93
C GLN A 407 8.09 0.20 11.84
N GLN A 408 8.36 1.16 12.74
CA GLN A 408 7.41 1.65 13.74
C GLN A 408 6.79 0.51 14.58
N SER A 409 7.58 -0.54 14.79
CA SER A 409 7.20 -1.75 15.52
C SER A 409 6.84 -1.49 16.98
N SER A 410 7.33 -0.38 17.56
CA SER A 410 7.09 0.04 18.94
C SER A 410 5.90 0.98 19.12
N VAL A 411 5.35 1.58 18.05
CA VAL A 411 4.27 2.58 18.17
C VAL A 411 3.03 1.98 18.82
N ILE A 412 2.61 0.80 18.37
CA ILE A 412 1.38 0.16 18.87
C ILE A 412 1.59 -0.46 20.25
N PRO A 413 2.61 -1.32 20.48
CA PRO A 413 2.75 -1.99 21.76
C PRO A 413 2.96 -1.02 22.93
N PHE A 414 3.58 0.14 22.66
CA PHE A 414 3.84 1.18 23.65
C PHE A 414 2.85 2.34 23.60
N ASN A 415 1.80 2.26 22.77
CA ASN A 415 0.78 3.30 22.62
C ASN A 415 1.40 4.71 22.45
N VAL A 416 2.32 4.85 21.50
CA VAL A 416 2.99 6.11 21.20
C VAL A 416 2.05 6.99 20.39
N THR A 417 1.58 8.08 20.98
CA THR A 417 0.59 8.98 20.36
C THR A 417 1.11 10.38 20.08
N GLN A 418 2.29 10.72 20.62
CA GLN A 418 2.96 12.00 20.40
C GLN A 418 4.47 11.85 20.57
N LEU A 419 5.25 12.82 20.09
CA LEU A 419 6.68 12.91 20.34
C LEU A 419 7.02 14.26 21.01
N PRO A 420 7.99 14.32 21.93
CA PRO A 420 8.55 13.16 22.60
C PRO A 420 7.48 12.48 23.49
N GLN A 421 7.56 11.17 23.64
CA GLN A 421 6.78 10.43 24.62
C GLN A 421 7.69 9.52 25.41
N VAL A 422 7.55 9.58 26.73
CA VAL A 422 8.49 8.95 27.65
C VAL A 422 7.78 8.06 28.66
N TYR A 423 8.40 6.92 28.92
CA TYR A 423 7.97 5.96 29.93
C TYR A 423 9.12 5.69 30.90
N LEU A 424 8.78 5.49 32.17
CA LEU A 424 9.68 4.93 33.15
C LEU A 424 9.30 3.47 33.39
N LEU A 425 10.24 2.57 33.14
CA LEU A 425 10.18 1.17 33.53
C LEU A 425 11.00 0.99 34.81
N GLN A 426 10.34 0.52 35.86
CA GLN A 426 10.97 0.28 37.16
C GLN A 426 10.32 -0.93 37.82
N GLN A 427 11.12 -1.91 38.23
CA GLN A 427 10.65 -3.13 38.92
C GLN A 427 9.54 -3.85 38.14
N GLY A 428 9.72 -3.98 36.81
CA GLY A 428 8.73 -4.59 35.91
C GLY A 428 7.50 -3.73 35.63
N THR A 429 7.31 -2.58 36.29
CA THR A 429 6.15 -1.71 36.04
C THR A 429 6.53 -0.59 35.07
N MET A 430 5.77 -0.45 33.98
CA MET A 430 5.91 0.63 33.00
C MET A 430 4.87 1.72 33.23
N ARG A 431 5.30 2.98 33.40
CA ARG A 431 4.39 4.13 33.54
C ARG A 431 4.80 5.28 32.63
N ARG A 432 3.82 5.97 32.03
CA ARG A 432 4.07 7.21 31.29
C ARG A 432 4.42 8.32 32.27
N ILE A 433 5.40 9.15 31.94
CA ILE A 433 5.80 10.30 32.75
C ILE A 433 5.61 11.60 31.95
N ALA A 434 5.33 12.70 32.64
CA ALA A 434 5.17 14.00 31.99
C ALA A 434 6.47 14.82 32.04
N ASN A 435 7.37 14.50 32.98
CA ASN A 435 8.60 15.23 33.20
C ASN A 435 9.78 14.26 33.37
N LEU A 436 10.90 14.54 32.69
CA LEU A 436 12.13 13.74 32.78
C LEU A 436 12.65 13.61 34.22
N LYS A 437 12.49 14.62 35.07
CA LYS A 437 12.91 14.59 36.48
C LYS A 437 12.31 13.41 37.25
N GLU A 438 11.12 12.93 36.87
CA GLU A 438 10.50 11.76 37.51
C GLU A 438 11.31 10.46 37.30
N ALA A 439 12.08 10.37 36.22
CA ALA A 439 12.91 9.22 35.90
C ALA A 439 14.27 9.22 36.61
N PHE A 440 14.72 10.37 37.13
CA PHE A 440 16.06 10.53 37.74
C PHE A 440 16.02 10.92 39.22
N ARG A 441 14.85 10.87 39.85
CA ARG A 441 14.64 11.08 41.29
C ARG A 441 15.04 9.89 42.14
#